data_AF-A0A7C2VKM8-F1
#
_entry.id   AF-A0A7C2VKM8-F1
#
_cell.length_a   1.000
_cell.length_b   1.000
_cell.length_c   1.000
_cell.angle_alpha   90.00
_cell.angle_beta   90.00
_cell.angle_gamma   90.00
#
_symmetry.space_group_name_H-M   'P 1'
#
loop_
_entity.id
_entity.type
_entity.pdbx_description
1 polymer ?
#
loop_
_entity_poly.entity_id
_entity_poly.type
_entity_poly.pdbx_seq_one_letter_code
_entity_poly.pdbx_strand_id
1 'polypeptide(L)'
;ITIEDYELARAAKRLIVTTEEIIPNEEIRREPWRTVIPYFLVDAVVEIPYGSHPCNMPYMYYFDEEHIAEWLELSRTPEGVDQYFEKYVYSVDSFEEYLEKIGGLKKLNYLKKLEQLRAPLKAPWTETKKKK
;
A
#
# COMPACT_ATOMS: atom_id res chain seq x y z
N ILE A 1 8.40 -7.34 -8.33
CA ILE A 1 8.12 -8.58 -7.57
C ILE A 1 6.67 -8.91 -7.87
N THR A 2 6.39 -10.12 -8.34
CA THR A 2 5.04 -10.66 -8.51
C THR A 2 4.97 -11.85 -7.59
N ILE A 3 3.91 -11.96 -6.78
CA ILE A 3 3.75 -13.10 -5.87
C ILE A 3 2.77 -14.07 -6.52
N GLU A 4 1.47 -13.87 -6.32
CA GLU A 4 0.40 -14.65 -6.95
C GLU A 4 -0.46 -13.79 -7.90
N ASP A 5 -0.02 -12.56 -8.19
CA ASP A 5 -0.77 -11.58 -8.97
C ASP A 5 -1.16 -12.11 -10.36
N TYR A 6 -0.26 -12.88 -10.97
CA TYR A 6 -0.45 -13.43 -12.31
C TYR A 6 -1.50 -14.56 -12.33
N GLU A 7 -1.44 -15.46 -11.36
CA GLU A 7 -2.35 -16.58 -11.17
C GLU A 7 -3.76 -16.08 -10.81
N LEU A 8 -3.85 -15.17 -9.83
CA LEU A 8 -5.12 -14.61 -9.35
C LEU A 8 -5.81 -13.79 -10.44
N ALA A 9 -5.07 -12.98 -11.20
CA ALA A 9 -5.61 -12.21 -12.31
C ALA A 9 -6.30 -13.09 -13.37
N ARG A 10 -5.77 -14.30 -13.61
CA ARG A 10 -6.32 -15.25 -14.60
C ARG A 10 -7.46 -16.10 -14.04
N ALA A 11 -7.51 -16.29 -12.73
CA ALA A 11 -8.56 -17.04 -12.06
C ALA A 11 -9.82 -16.20 -11.82
N ALA A 12 -9.69 -14.87 -11.77
CA ALA A 12 -10.80 -13.98 -11.47
C ALA A 12 -11.82 -13.92 -12.63
N LYS A 13 -13.11 -13.92 -12.27
CA LYS A 13 -14.19 -13.63 -13.23
C LYS A 13 -14.23 -12.16 -13.63
N ARG A 14 -13.81 -11.28 -12.70
CA ARG A 14 -13.70 -9.83 -12.88
C ARG A 14 -12.42 -9.34 -12.21
N LEU A 15 -11.66 -8.51 -12.89
CA LEU A 15 -10.37 -8.01 -12.43
C LEU A 15 -10.35 -6.47 -12.45
N ILE A 16 -10.13 -5.90 -11.27
CA ILE A 16 -9.90 -4.47 -11.07
C ILE A 16 -8.46 -4.32 -10.58
N VAL A 17 -7.68 -3.47 -11.25
CA VAL A 17 -6.28 -3.19 -10.88
C VAL A 17 -6.19 -1.76 -10.35
N THR A 18 -5.73 -1.60 -9.12
CA THR A 18 -5.27 -0.31 -8.62
C THR A 18 -3.80 -0.12 -8.99
N THR A 19 -3.43 1.08 -9.43
CA THR A 19 -2.06 1.42 -9.86
C THR A 19 -1.62 2.75 -9.28
N GLU A 20 -0.32 2.91 -9.07
CA GLU A 20 0.27 4.18 -8.64
C GLU A 20 0.22 5.26 -9.73
N GLU A 21 0.21 4.85 -11.00
CA GLU A 21 0.25 5.75 -12.15
C GLU A 21 -0.40 5.08 -13.36
N ILE A 22 -1.11 5.88 -14.17
CA ILE A 22 -1.55 5.49 -15.52
C ILE A 22 -0.64 6.16 -16.55
N ILE A 23 0.12 5.35 -17.28
CA ILE A 23 1.07 5.82 -18.30
C ILE A 23 0.52 5.69 -19.73
N PRO A 24 1.05 6.45 -20.71
CA PRO A 24 0.68 6.29 -22.11
C PRO A 24 0.95 4.87 -22.63
N ASN A 25 0.09 4.38 -23.52
CA ASN A 25 0.21 3.04 -24.09
C ASN A 25 1.53 2.81 -24.82
N GLU A 26 2.10 3.85 -25.44
CA GLU A 26 3.39 3.79 -26.15
C GLU A 26 4.54 3.36 -25.24
N GLU A 27 4.54 3.78 -23.97
CA GLU A 27 5.55 3.39 -22.99
C GLU A 27 5.47 1.89 -22.67
N ILE A 28 4.24 1.36 -22.50
CA ILE A 28 4.03 -0.08 -22.30
C ILE A 28 4.49 -0.87 -23.53
N ARG A 29 4.19 -0.36 -24.74
CA ARG A 29 4.57 -0.99 -26.01
C ARG A 29 6.06 -0.95 -26.30
N ARG A 30 6.83 -0.06 -25.68
CA ARG A 30 8.29 0.01 -25.79
C ARG A 30 8.96 -1.19 -25.12
N GLU A 31 8.42 -1.65 -24.00
CA GLU A 31 8.93 -2.81 -23.25
C GLU A 31 7.82 -3.82 -22.89
N PRO A 32 7.15 -4.44 -23.88
CA PRO A 32 5.95 -5.24 -23.63
C PRO A 32 6.21 -6.47 -22.77
N TRP A 33 7.46 -6.97 -22.74
CA TRP A 33 7.88 -8.09 -21.89
C TRP A 33 7.84 -7.76 -20.38
N ARG A 34 7.71 -6.49 -20.00
CA ARG A 34 7.53 -6.07 -18.60
C ARG A 34 6.06 -6.12 -18.16
N THR A 35 5.12 -6.31 -19.08
CA THR A 35 3.69 -6.41 -18.77
C THR A 35 3.38 -7.79 -18.21
N VAL A 36 3.08 -7.87 -16.92
CA VAL A 36 2.75 -9.14 -16.23
C VAL A 36 1.29 -9.53 -16.47
N ILE A 37 0.36 -8.58 -16.37
CA ILE A 37 -1.08 -8.81 -16.52
C ILE A 37 -1.53 -8.25 -17.87
N PRO A 38 -1.92 -9.09 -18.84
CA PRO A 38 -2.43 -8.62 -20.13
C PRO A 38 -3.76 -7.87 -20.02
N TYR A 39 -3.97 -6.85 -20.85
CA TYR A 39 -5.16 -5.98 -20.82
C TYR A 39 -6.49 -6.74 -20.95
N PHE A 40 -6.53 -7.84 -21.71
CA PHE A 40 -7.77 -8.58 -21.96
C PHE A 40 -8.26 -9.38 -20.74
N LEU A 41 -7.45 -9.47 -19.68
CA LEU A 41 -7.88 -10.00 -18.38
C LEU A 41 -8.50 -8.93 -17.49
N VAL A 42 -8.29 -7.64 -17.80
CA VAL A 42 -8.60 -6.51 -16.91
C VAL A 42 -9.92 -5.87 -17.31
N ASP A 43 -10.84 -5.73 -16.35
CA ASP A 43 -12.11 -5.02 -16.54
C ASP A 43 -11.98 -3.51 -16.24
N ALA A 44 -11.18 -3.14 -15.24
CA ALA A 44 -10.95 -1.74 -14.87
C ALA A 44 -9.54 -1.51 -14.31
N VAL A 45 -9.00 -0.32 -14.60
CA VAL A 45 -7.76 0.20 -14.02
C VAL A 45 -8.11 1.49 -13.29
N VAL A 46 -7.67 1.61 -12.04
CA VAL A 46 -7.92 2.79 -11.19
C VAL A 46 -6.59 3.33 -10.69
N GLU A 47 -6.31 4.60 -10.95
CA GLU A 47 -5.15 5.29 -10.40
C GLU A 47 -5.43 5.64 -8.94
N ILE A 48 -4.70 5.01 -8.02
CA ILE A 48 -4.76 5.23 -6.58
C ILE A 48 -3.32 5.28 -6.06
N PRO A 49 -2.68 6.46 -6.08
CA PRO A 49 -1.34 6.62 -5.53
C PRO A 49 -1.34 6.26 -4.04
N TYR A 50 -0.33 5.50 -3.61
CA TYR A 50 -0.24 4.90 -2.27
C TYR A 50 -1.28 3.83 -1.95
N GLY A 51 -1.92 3.22 -2.96
CA GLY A 51 -2.98 2.22 -2.77
C GLY A 51 -2.54 0.92 -2.08
N SER A 52 -1.23 0.64 -1.99
CA SER A 52 -0.69 -0.50 -1.22
C SER A 52 -0.51 -0.17 0.26
N HIS A 53 -0.57 1.10 0.69
CA HIS A 53 -0.42 1.46 2.10
C HIS A 53 -1.43 0.69 2.96
N PRO A 54 -1.01 0.09 4.10
CA PRO A 54 0.29 0.24 4.79
C PRO A 54 1.42 -0.69 4.32
N CYS A 55 1.18 -1.54 3.31
CA CYS A 55 2.17 -2.44 2.75
C CYS A 55 3.20 -1.71 1.88
N ASN A 56 4.26 -2.45 1.50
CA ASN A 56 5.29 -1.96 0.60
C ASN A 56 4.74 -1.86 -0.84
N MET A 57 5.12 -0.81 -1.56
CA MET A 57 5.06 -0.77 -3.02
C MET A 57 6.51 -0.72 -3.54
N PRO A 58 7.04 -1.85 -4.03
CA PRO A 58 8.45 -1.94 -4.42
C PRO A 58 8.86 -0.80 -5.35
N TYR A 59 10.03 -0.22 -5.09
CA TYR A 59 10.62 0.90 -5.83
C TYR A 59 9.94 2.26 -5.61
N MET A 60 8.79 2.33 -4.92
CA MET A 60 8.03 3.56 -4.70
C MET A 60 8.07 4.01 -3.24
N TYR A 61 7.57 3.19 -2.31
CA TYR A 61 7.50 3.52 -0.89
C TYR A 61 7.52 2.28 -0.01
N TYR A 62 8.16 2.41 1.15
CA TYR A 62 8.38 1.32 2.09
C TYR A 62 7.13 1.02 2.92
N PHE A 63 7.14 -0.14 3.57
CA PHE A 63 6.13 -0.60 4.51
C PHE A 63 5.99 0.32 5.73
N ASP A 64 4.75 0.63 6.14
CA ASP A 64 4.48 1.48 7.30
C ASP A 64 4.44 0.66 8.60
N GLU A 65 5.62 0.47 9.18
CA GLU A 65 5.83 -0.30 10.41
C GLU A 65 5.02 0.24 11.60
N GLU A 66 4.82 1.57 11.67
CA GLU A 66 4.09 2.21 12.77
C GLU A 66 2.59 1.94 12.65
N HIS A 67 2.03 2.07 11.43
CA HIS A 67 0.61 1.81 11.18
C HIS A 67 0.25 0.34 11.38
N ILE A 68 1.11 -0.58 10.93
CA ILE A 68 0.90 -2.01 11.14
C ILE A 68 1.04 -2.40 12.61
N ALA A 69 1.96 -1.78 13.35
CA ALA A 69 2.04 -2.01 14.79
C ALA A 69 0.76 -1.56 15.52
N GLU A 70 0.16 -0.43 15.12
CA GLU A 70 -1.14 0.00 15.65
C GLU A 70 -2.24 -1.01 15.34
N TRP A 71 -2.33 -1.48 14.08
CA TRP A 71 -3.28 -2.53 13.70
C TRP A 71 -3.10 -3.81 14.52
N LEU A 72 -1.87 -4.31 14.65
CA LEU A 72 -1.58 -5.54 15.39
C LEU A 72 -1.88 -5.45 16.89
N GLU A 73 -1.82 -4.25 17.48
CA GLU A 73 -2.19 -4.05 18.88
C GLU A 73 -3.71 -3.99 19.03
N LEU A 74 -4.40 -3.20 18.19
CA LEU A 74 -5.84 -3.02 18.25
C LEU A 74 -6.61 -4.27 17.82
N SER A 75 -6.12 -5.01 16.83
CA SER A 75 -6.83 -6.18 16.28
C SER A 75 -6.88 -7.39 17.22
N ARG A 76 -6.34 -7.28 18.44
CA ARG A 76 -6.37 -8.33 19.46
C ARG A 76 -7.74 -8.52 20.09
N THR A 77 -8.60 -7.51 20.04
CA THR A 77 -9.97 -7.59 20.56
C THR A 77 -10.96 -7.06 19.53
N PRO A 78 -12.23 -7.52 19.55
CA PRO A 78 -13.26 -6.98 18.67
C PRO A 78 -13.42 -5.45 18.81
N GLU A 79 -13.36 -4.92 20.03
CA GLU A 79 -13.51 -3.50 20.29
C GLU A 79 -12.36 -2.67 19.71
N GLY A 80 -11.14 -3.21 19.71
CA GLY A 80 -9.99 -2.55 19.09
C GLY A 80 -10.06 -2.58 17.57
N VAL A 81 -10.57 -3.67 16.97
CA VAL A 81 -10.87 -3.73 15.54
C VAL A 81 -11.88 -2.64 15.15
N ASP A 82 -12.96 -2.50 15.92
CA ASP A 82 -13.97 -1.46 15.68
C ASP A 82 -13.37 -0.05 15.80
N GLN A 83 -12.50 0.19 16.80
CA GLN A 83 -11.78 1.46 16.95
C GLN A 83 -10.88 1.77 15.74
N TYR A 84 -10.18 0.77 15.21
CA TYR A 84 -9.33 0.94 14.04
C TYR A 84 -10.15 1.29 12.79
N PHE A 85 -11.23 0.56 12.54
CA PHE A 85 -12.09 0.82 11.39
C PHE A 85 -12.82 2.14 11.50
N GLU A 86 -13.31 2.49 12.69
CA GLU A 86 -13.88 3.80 12.94
C GLU A 86 -12.85 4.89 12.61
N LYS A 87 -11.61 4.74 13.10
CA LYS A 87 -10.54 5.72 12.89
C LYS A 87 -10.13 5.85 11.42
N TYR A 88 -9.93 4.76 10.68
CA TYR A 88 -9.26 4.83 9.37
C TYR A 88 -10.17 4.54 8.17
N VAL A 89 -11.38 4.03 8.39
CA VAL A 89 -12.29 3.60 7.31
C VAL A 89 -13.64 4.30 7.38
N TYR A 90 -14.35 4.25 8.51
CA TYR A 90 -15.72 4.78 8.57
C TYR A 90 -15.79 6.29 8.80
N SER A 91 -14.75 6.90 9.37
CA SER A 91 -14.69 8.35 9.62
C SER A 91 -13.90 9.14 8.59
N VAL A 92 -13.68 8.58 7.39
CA VAL A 92 -13.03 9.26 6.26
C VAL A 92 -13.96 9.20 5.04
N ASP A 93 -14.08 10.31 4.32
CA ASP A 93 -14.93 10.41 3.14
C ASP A 93 -14.17 10.06 1.84
N SER A 94 -12.84 9.97 1.91
CA SER A 94 -11.97 9.71 0.76
C SER A 94 -10.67 9.01 1.15
N PHE A 95 -9.96 8.48 0.14
CA PHE A 95 -8.65 7.88 0.36
C PHE A 95 -7.60 8.93 0.72
N GLU A 96 -7.71 10.14 0.19
CA GLU A 96 -6.85 11.27 0.52
C GLU A 96 -6.96 11.65 1.99
N GLU A 97 -8.18 11.66 2.56
CA GLU A 97 -8.38 11.90 3.99
C GLU A 97 -7.75 10.82 4.85
N TYR A 98 -7.83 9.55 4.43
CA TYR A 98 -7.08 8.47 5.08
C TYR A 98 -5.57 8.75 5.07
N LEU A 99 -5.01 9.11 3.91
CA LEU A 99 -3.59 9.43 3.78
C LEU A 99 -3.17 10.63 4.64
N GLU A 100 -4.02 11.65 4.78
CA GLU A 100 -3.77 12.76 5.71
C GLU A 100 -3.79 12.29 7.17
N LYS A 101 -4.72 11.41 7.53
CA LYS A 101 -4.89 10.88 8.90
C LYS A 101 -3.71 10.04 9.38
N ILE A 102 -3.04 9.31 8.49
CA ILE A 102 -1.82 8.55 8.81
C ILE A 102 -0.55 9.42 8.94
N GLY A 103 -0.67 10.74 8.69
CA GLY A 103 0.42 11.72 8.80
C GLY A 103 0.75 12.46 7.51
N GLY A 104 -0.08 12.30 6.47
CA GLY A 104 -0.07 13.07 5.23
C GLY A 104 1.26 13.03 4.50
N LEU A 105 1.51 14.10 3.74
CA LEU A 105 2.72 14.25 2.92
C LEU A 105 4.03 14.02 3.70
N LYS A 106 4.07 14.35 5.00
CA LYS A 106 5.27 14.14 5.81
C LYS A 106 5.57 12.65 5.99
N LYS A 107 4.55 11.86 6.32
CA LYS A 107 4.67 10.40 6.47
C LYS A 107 4.99 9.75 5.12
N LEU A 108 4.26 10.11 4.07
CA LEU A 108 4.45 9.55 2.73
C LEU A 108 5.86 9.82 2.17
N ASN A 109 6.37 11.04 2.33
CA ASN A 109 7.76 11.36 1.94
C ASN A 109 8.80 10.61 2.75
N TYR A 110 8.52 10.31 4.03
CA TYR A 110 9.38 9.47 4.84
C TYR A 110 9.42 8.04 4.30
N LEU A 111 8.28 7.43 3.98
CA LEU A 111 8.20 6.08 3.42
C LEU A 111 8.92 5.97 2.06
N LYS A 112 8.80 6.99 1.20
CA LYS A 112 9.57 7.08 -0.06
C LYS A 112 11.08 7.13 0.17
N LYS A 113 11.53 7.98 1.10
CA LYS A 113 12.96 8.07 1.45
C LYS A 113 13.47 6.77 2.06
N LEU A 114 12.64 6.08 2.83
CA LEU A 114 12.98 4.81 3.44
C LEU A 114 13.20 3.72 2.39
N GLU A 115 12.33 3.60 1.39
CA GLU A 115 12.49 2.69 0.24
C GLU A 115 13.79 2.95 -0.53
N GLN A 116 14.19 4.23 -0.61
CA GLN A 116 15.43 4.65 -1.25
C GLN A 116 16.67 4.53 -0.35
N LEU A 117 16.54 3.98 0.86
CA LEU A 117 17.58 3.90 1.89
C LEU A 117 18.17 5.27 2.29
N ARG A 118 17.36 6.33 2.19
CA ARG A 118 17.71 7.73 2.51
C ARG A 118 17.16 8.21 3.85
N ALA A 119 16.52 7.33 4.61
CA ALA A 119 16.02 7.63 5.96
C ALA A 119 16.19 6.40 6.86
N PRO A 120 16.38 6.59 8.19
CA PRO A 120 16.44 5.48 9.12
C PRO A 120 15.07 4.84 9.32
N LEU A 121 15.03 3.52 9.42
CA LEU A 121 13.83 2.75 9.76
C LEU A 121 13.38 3.07 11.19
N LYS A 122 12.13 3.48 11.34
CA LYS A 122 11.44 3.62 12.62
C LYS A 122 10.45 2.47 12.74
N ALA A 123 10.81 1.51 13.57
CA ALA A 123 10.04 0.29 13.76
C ALA A 123 9.74 0.12 15.26
N PRO A 124 8.46 0.11 15.69
CA PRO A 124 8.11 0.08 17.11
C PRO A 124 8.72 -1.07 17.93
N TRP A 125 8.97 -2.24 17.31
CA TRP A 125 9.61 -3.39 17.97
C TRP A 125 11.09 -3.21 18.27
N THR A 126 11.77 -2.27 17.60
CA THR A 126 13.19 -2.00 17.85
C THR A 126 13.41 -1.33 19.21
N GLU A 127 12.41 -0.62 19.72
CA GLU A 127 12.46 0.04 21.03
C GLU A 127 12.11 -0.92 22.18
N THR A 128 11.26 -1.92 21.92
CA THR A 128 10.81 -2.90 22.93
C THR A 128 11.96 -3.79 23.43
N LYS A 129 12.97 -4.06 22.58
CA LYS A 129 14.17 -4.83 22.95
C LYS A 129 15.13 -4.09 23.88
N LYS A 130 15.04 -2.76 24.02
CA LYS A 130 15.91 -1.96 24.91
C LYS A 130 15.41 -1.90 26.36
N LYS A 131 14.21 -2.42 26.66
CA LYS A 131 13.57 -2.38 27.99
C LYS A 131 13.56 -3.73 28.71
N LYS A 132 14.34 -4.72 28.24
CA LYS A 132 14.58 -5.99 28.93
C LYS A 132 16.03 -6.11 29.35
#